data_AF-A0A9P8P8D8-F1
#
_entry.id   AF-A0A9P8P8D8-F1
#
_cell.length_a   1.000
_cell.length_b   1.000
_cell.length_c   1.000
_cell.angle_alpha   90.00
_cell.angle_beta   90.00
_cell.angle_gamma   90.00
#
_symmetry.space_group_name_H-M   'P 1'
#
loop_
_entity.id
_entity.type
_entity.pdbx_description
1 polymer ?
#
loop_
_entity_poly.entity_id
_entity_poly.type
_entity_poly.pdbx_seq_one_letter_code
_entity_poly.pdbx_strand_id
1 'polypeptide(L)'
;MSFIIRRQLSTLIPPKIASAKNIGSNPAAKRLAQVVEFYKALPQGPAPQIKATGPIAKYKAAFFDGDNASGKPLLHLAGFILVFGYSLEYYFHLRHHKNGAEHH
;
A
#
# COMPACT_ATOMS: atom_id res chain seq x y z
N MET A 1 -35.63 39.44 -26.26
CA MET A 1 -35.06 38.08 -26.26
C MET A 1 -35.06 37.57 -24.82
N SER A 2 -35.86 36.53 -24.52
CA SER A 2 -35.88 35.89 -23.20
C SER A 2 -35.49 34.42 -23.40
N PHE A 3 -34.28 34.07 -22.97
CA PHE A 3 -33.78 32.70 -22.96
C PHE A 3 -34.39 31.99 -21.74
N ILE A 4 -35.27 31.03 -21.99
CA ILE A 4 -35.78 30.14 -20.94
C ILE A 4 -34.92 28.87 -20.95
N ILE A 5 -34.02 28.75 -19.97
CA ILE A 5 -33.21 27.54 -19.77
C ILE A 5 -34.13 26.44 -19.23
N ARG A 6 -34.61 25.55 -20.10
CA ARG A 6 -35.24 24.27 -19.70
C ARG A 6 -34.25 23.15 -20.01
N ARG A 7 -34.01 22.29 -18.99
CA ARG A 7 -33.22 21.04 -19.00
C ARG A 7 -31.75 21.16 -18.53
N GLN A 8 -31.56 21.16 -17.20
CA GLN A 8 -30.25 21.05 -16.54
C GLN A 8 -30.13 19.85 -15.57
N LEU A 9 -31.02 18.85 -15.62
CA LEU A 9 -30.95 17.68 -14.72
C LEU A 9 -31.30 16.33 -15.37
N SER A 10 -30.96 16.13 -16.65
CA SER A 10 -31.28 14.86 -17.34
C SER A 10 -30.07 13.92 -17.54
N THR A 11 -28.92 14.24 -16.95
CA THR A 11 -27.70 13.40 -16.95
C THR A 11 -27.07 13.32 -15.57
N LEU A 12 -27.85 13.47 -14.49
CA LEU A 12 -27.37 13.03 -13.19
C LEU A 12 -27.30 11.51 -13.28
N ILE A 13 -26.08 11.01 -13.48
CA ILE A 13 -25.73 9.59 -13.68
C ILE A 13 -26.69 8.73 -12.87
N PRO A 14 -27.45 7.80 -13.51
CA PRO A 14 -28.40 6.99 -12.78
C PRO A 14 -27.69 6.34 -11.60
N PRO A 15 -28.23 6.46 -10.37
CA PRO A 15 -27.55 5.97 -9.18
C PRO A 15 -27.20 4.51 -9.41
N LYS A 16 -26.00 4.09 -8.98
CA LYS A 16 -25.49 2.73 -9.20
C LYS A 16 -26.44 1.70 -8.56
N ILE A 17 -27.45 1.26 -9.32
CA ILE A 17 -28.52 0.35 -8.93
C ILE A 17 -27.96 -0.99 -8.44
N ALA A 18 -26.83 -1.42 -8.99
CA ALA A 18 -26.09 -2.61 -8.58
C ALA A 18 -25.01 -2.35 -7.50
N SER A 19 -25.10 -1.25 -6.75
CA SER A 19 -24.22 -1.06 -5.57
C SER A 19 -24.74 -1.89 -4.40
N ALA A 20 -23.83 -2.42 -3.56
CA ALA A 20 -24.20 -3.19 -2.36
C ALA A 20 -25.21 -2.44 -1.47
N LYS A 21 -25.10 -1.11 -1.42
CA LYS A 21 -26.03 -0.21 -0.72
C LYS A 21 -27.46 -0.26 -1.28
N ASN A 22 -27.62 -0.37 -2.60
CA ASN A 22 -28.92 -0.35 -3.28
C ASN A 22 -29.55 -1.75 -3.35
N ILE A 23 -28.75 -2.80 -3.54
CA ILE A 23 -29.21 -4.20 -3.51
C ILE A 23 -29.65 -4.61 -2.09
N GLY A 24 -28.95 -4.13 -1.05
CA GLY A 24 -29.29 -4.37 0.36
C GLY A 24 -30.30 -3.40 0.97
N SER A 25 -31.01 -2.60 0.18
CA SER A 25 -31.97 -1.60 0.69
C SER A 25 -33.23 -2.24 1.29
N ASN A 26 -33.59 -3.46 0.86
CA ASN A 26 -34.68 -4.25 1.43
C ASN A 26 -34.30 -4.74 2.85
N PRO A 27 -35.11 -4.46 3.90
CA PRO A 27 -34.89 -4.98 5.25
C PRO A 27 -34.72 -6.50 5.33
N ALA A 28 -35.39 -7.28 4.48
CA ALA A 28 -35.22 -8.73 4.41
C ALA A 28 -33.82 -9.14 3.89
N ALA A 29 -33.28 -8.41 2.92
CA ALA A 29 -31.93 -8.64 2.41
C ALA A 29 -30.86 -8.31 3.46
N LYS A 30 -31.08 -7.27 4.29
CA LYS A 30 -30.19 -6.96 5.44
C LYS A 30 -30.18 -8.08 6.48
N ARG A 31 -31.35 -8.62 6.83
CA ARG A 31 -31.44 -9.75 7.77
C ARG A 31 -30.71 -10.99 7.24
N LEU A 32 -30.88 -11.32 5.96
CA LEU A 32 -30.15 -12.43 5.33
C LEU A 32 -28.63 -12.19 5.33
N ALA A 33 -28.18 -10.97 5.03
CA ALA A 33 -26.76 -10.62 5.08
C ALA A 33 -26.16 -10.77 6.50
N GLN A 34 -26.89 -10.33 7.53
CA GLN A 34 -26.48 -10.46 8.93
C GLN A 34 -26.39 -11.93 9.38
N VAL A 35 -27.32 -12.79 8.95
CA VAL A 35 -27.26 -14.22 9.26
C VAL A 35 -26.05 -14.87 8.57
N VAL A 36 -25.80 -14.55 7.30
CA VAL A 36 -24.62 -15.06 6.58
C VAL A 36 -23.32 -14.55 7.23
N GLU A 37 -23.27 -13.28 7.63
CA GLU A 37 -22.13 -12.69 8.31
C GLU A 37 -21.90 -13.32 9.68
N PHE A 38 -22.96 -13.60 10.45
CA PHE A 38 -22.87 -14.32 11.72
C PHE A 38 -22.20 -15.69 11.56
N TYR A 39 -22.61 -16.49 10.57
CA TYR A 39 -21.98 -17.79 10.31
C TYR A 39 -20.55 -17.67 9.77
N LYS A 40 -20.24 -16.61 9.03
CA LYS A 40 -18.86 -16.33 8.57
C LYS A 40 -17.96 -15.88 9.72
N ALA A 41 -18.51 -15.11 10.66
CA ALA A 41 -17.81 -14.54 11.81
C ALA A 41 -17.68 -15.52 12.98
N LEU A 42 -18.29 -16.70 12.89
CA LEU A 42 -17.98 -17.79 13.82
C LEU A 42 -16.47 -17.95 13.88
N PRO A 43 -15.87 -18.09 15.09
CA PRO A 43 -14.43 -18.22 15.24
C PRO A 43 -13.93 -19.46 14.49
N GLN A 44 -13.53 -19.25 13.24
CA GLN A 44 -12.64 -20.15 12.55
C GLN A 44 -11.30 -19.94 13.25
N GLY A 45 -10.59 -21.02 13.60
CA GLY A 45 -9.32 -20.95 14.30
C GLY A 45 -8.34 -19.95 13.66
N PRO A 46 -7.25 -19.58 14.35
CA PRO A 46 -6.34 -18.53 13.88
C PRO A 46 -5.95 -18.76 12.42
N ALA A 47 -6.18 -17.74 11.58
CA ALA A 47 -5.89 -17.83 10.16
C ALA A 47 -4.42 -18.26 9.97
N PRO A 48 -4.13 -19.20 9.05
CA PRO A 48 -2.76 -19.65 8.86
C PRO A 48 -1.87 -18.47 8.50
N GLN A 49 -0.79 -18.29 9.26
CA GLN A 49 0.16 -17.22 8.99
C GLN A 49 0.72 -17.40 7.58
N ILE A 50 0.54 -16.36 6.75
CA ILE A 50 1.06 -16.35 5.38
C ILE A 50 2.57 -16.35 5.49
N LYS A 51 3.19 -17.53 5.30
CA LYS A 51 4.64 -17.66 5.26
C LYS A 51 5.14 -16.88 4.06
N ALA A 52 5.93 -15.84 4.33
CA ALA A 52 6.50 -15.02 3.29
C ALA A 52 7.43 -15.85 2.39
N THR A 53 7.11 -15.91 1.09
CA THR A 53 7.90 -16.58 0.07
C THR A 53 8.69 -15.55 -0.74
N GLY A 54 9.99 -15.81 -0.93
CA GLY A 54 10.90 -14.91 -1.63
C GLY A 54 11.63 -13.89 -0.72
N PRO A 55 12.74 -13.31 -1.20
CA PRO A 55 13.63 -12.48 -0.40
C PRO A 55 12.97 -11.18 0.09
N ILE A 56 12.24 -10.49 -0.79
CA ILE A 56 11.54 -9.24 -0.47
C ILE A 56 10.43 -9.49 0.55
N ALA A 57 9.65 -10.55 0.37
CA ALA A 57 8.58 -10.89 1.29
C ALA A 57 9.13 -11.25 2.68
N LYS A 58 10.25 -11.98 2.75
CA LYS A 58 10.92 -12.28 4.03
C LYS A 58 11.41 -11.02 4.73
N TYR A 59 11.98 -10.07 4.00
CA TYR A 59 12.38 -8.78 4.55
C TYR A 59 11.18 -7.97 5.05
N LYS A 60 10.09 -7.93 4.28
CA LYS A 60 8.83 -7.31 4.69
C LYS A 60 8.29 -7.93 5.99
N ALA A 61 8.19 -9.26 6.04
CA ALA A 61 7.70 -9.97 7.22
C ALA A 61 8.58 -9.76 8.46
N ALA A 62 9.89 -9.56 8.29
CA ALA A 62 10.83 -9.36 9.39
C ALA A 62 10.81 -7.94 9.99
N PHE A 63 10.39 -6.92 9.23
CA PHE A 63 10.53 -5.52 9.66
C PHE A 63 9.28 -4.63 9.52
N PHE A 64 8.28 -5.06 8.74
CA PHE A 64 7.09 -4.25 8.44
C PHE A 64 5.77 -4.87 8.92
N ASP A 65 5.72 -6.19 9.15
CA ASP A 65 4.48 -6.88 9.51
C ASP A 65 4.42 -7.22 11.01
N GLY A 66 3.20 -7.10 11.58
CA GLY A 66 2.87 -7.58 12.93
C GLY A 66 3.71 -6.96 14.05
N ASP A 67 4.04 -7.78 15.05
CA ASP A 67 4.80 -7.38 16.25
C ASP A 67 6.25 -6.95 15.93
N ASN A 68 6.75 -7.28 14.75
CA ASN A 68 8.09 -6.91 14.29
C ASN A 68 8.11 -5.58 13.53
N ALA A 69 6.96 -4.91 13.36
CA ALA A 69 6.86 -3.61 12.71
C ALA A 69 7.73 -2.59 13.47
N SER A 70 8.82 -2.17 12.83
CA SER A 70 9.85 -1.35 13.47
C SER A 70 10.42 -0.31 12.51
N GLY A 71 11.02 0.75 13.05
CA GLY A 71 11.71 1.79 12.27
C GLY A 71 13.05 1.35 11.66
N LYS A 72 13.50 0.11 11.91
CA LYS A 72 14.77 -0.45 11.40
C LYS A 72 14.97 -0.32 9.88
N PRO A 73 13.95 -0.48 9.02
CA PRO A 73 14.09 -0.24 7.57
C PRO A 73 14.55 1.16 7.21
N LEU A 74 14.20 2.18 8.01
CA LEU A 74 14.69 3.55 7.80
C LEU A 74 16.19 3.64 8.07
N LEU A 75 16.68 2.94 9.09
CA LEU A 75 18.11 2.86 9.38
C LEU A 75 18.86 2.08 8.30
N HIS A 76 18.28 0.98 7.78
CA HIS A 76 18.84 0.26 6.64
C HIS A 76 18.94 1.15 5.40
N LEU A 77 17.91 1.95 5.12
CA LEU A 77 17.91 2.90 4.02
C LEU A 77 18.97 4.00 4.21
N ALA A 78 19.06 4.59 5.41
CA ALA A 78 20.06 5.60 5.72
C ALA A 78 21.49 5.03 5.57
N GLY A 79 21.75 3.84 6.10
CA GLY A 79 23.02 3.15 5.95
C GLY A 79 23.36 2.84 4.49
N PHE A 80 22.38 2.41 3.70
CA PHE A 80 22.55 2.19 2.26
C PHE A 80 22.94 3.48 1.55
N ILE A 81 22.25 4.59 1.81
CA ILE A 81 22.55 5.89 1.20
C ILE A 81 23.96 6.36 1.56
N LEU A 82 24.38 6.21 2.82
CA LEU A 82 25.71 6.62 3.24
C LEU A 82 26.82 5.82 2.54
N VAL A 83 26.71 4.49 2.53
CA VAL A 83 27.71 3.62 1.90
C VAL A 83 27.72 3.82 0.38
N PHE A 84 26.54 3.85 -0.23
CA PHE A 84 26.41 4.05 -1.67
C PHE A 84 26.93 5.43 -2.08
N GLY A 85 26.53 6.49 -1.37
CA GLY A 85 27.00 7.85 -1.60
C GLY A 85 28.52 7.98 -1.46
N TYR A 86 29.11 7.41 -0.40
CA TYR A 86 30.57 7.39 -0.24
C TYR A 86 31.27 6.61 -1.35
N SER A 87 30.70 5.48 -1.80
CA SER A 87 31.27 4.71 -2.90
C SER A 87 31.29 5.49 -4.23
N LEU A 88 30.23 6.26 -4.50
CA LEU A 88 30.15 7.13 -5.67
C LEU A 88 31.15 8.27 -5.57
N GLU A 89 31.20 8.94 -4.41
CA GLU A 89 32.14 10.04 -4.16
C GLU A 89 33.59 9.57 -4.26
N TYR A 90 33.89 8.36 -3.77
CA TYR A 90 35.18 7.73 -3.95
C TYR A 90 35.51 7.45 -5.42
N TYR A 91 34.55 6.91 -6.16
CA TYR A 91 34.73 6.56 -7.58
C TYR A 91 34.94 7.80 -8.46
N PHE A 92 34.16 8.86 -8.25
CA PHE A 92 34.16 10.06 -9.10
C PHE A 92 35.13 11.14 -8.66
N HIS A 93 35.35 11.33 -7.36
CA HIS A 93 36.20 12.41 -6.84
C HIS A 93 37.47 11.88 -6.18
N LEU A 94 37.38 11.09 -5.11
CA LEU A 94 38.56 10.82 -4.26
C LEU A 94 39.61 9.90 -4.92
N ARG A 95 39.22 8.98 -5.80
CA ARG A 95 40.18 8.10 -6.50
C ARG A 95 41.14 8.87 -7.40
N HIS A 96 40.69 9.97 -8.00
CA HIS A 96 41.51 10.80 -8.87
C HIS A 96 42.49 11.68 -8.08
N HIS A 97 42.14 12.07 -6.86
CA HIS A 97 43.05 12.78 -5.96
C HIS A 97 44.21 11.89 -5.45
N LYS A 98 43.96 10.60 -5.21
CA LYS A 98 45.02 9.68 -4.76
C LYS A 98 46.00 9.32 -5.89
N ASN A 99 45.52 9.13 -7.12
CA ASN A 99 46.38 8.80 -8.27
C ASN A 99 47.12 10.02 -8.86
N GLY A 100 46.71 11.25 -8.53
CA GLY A 100 47.41 12.47 -8.92
C GLY A 100 48.54 12.90 -7.96
N ALA A 101 48.56 12.36 -6.74
CA ALA A 101 49.58 12.67 -5.74
C ALA A 101 50.89 11.86 -5.90
N GLU A 102 50.89 10.81 -6.73
CA GLU A 102 52.07 9.96 -6.98
C GLU A 102 52.91 10.41 -8.20
N HIS A 103 52.57 11.55 -8.82
CA HIS A 103 53.24 12.07 -10.03
C HIS A 103 53.90 13.45 -9.86
N HIS A 104 54.37 13.78 -8.65
CA HIS A 104 55.26 14.93 -8.41
C HIS A 104 56.49 14.50 -7.62
#